data_AF-A0A9D1M6L3-F1
#
_entry.id   AF-A0A9D1M6L3-F1
#
_cell.length_a   1.000
_cell.length_b   1.000
_cell.length_c   1.000
_cell.angle_alpha   90.00
_cell.angle_beta   90.00
_cell.angle_gamma   90.00
#
_symmetry.space_group_name_H-M   'P 1'
#
loop_
_entity.id
_entity.type
_entity.pdbx_description
1 polymer ?
#
loop_
_entity_poly.entity_id
_entity_poly.type
_entity_poly.pdbx_seq_one_letter_code
_entity_poly.pdbx_strand_id
1 'polypeptide(L)'
;IPFSYGVAGYPEKHDEAPNMQSDIAWLKAKVDAGADYVVTQMFFDNERYFQFVESCRQAGIHVPIIPGIKPITACSQLTVLPKIFHIDLPEPLAVELAKCKSDEEAKEVGIEWCTLQAKALKASGVPSIHFYSMAAAQSIKRIAQQVY
;
A
#
# COMPACT_ATOMS: atom_id res chain seq x y z
N ILE A 1 21.83 21.79 -3.30
CA ILE A 1 21.28 20.44 -3.53
C ILE A 1 20.07 20.62 -4.43
N PRO A 2 20.00 20.01 -5.63
CA PRO A 2 18.80 20.07 -6.46
C PRO A 2 17.61 19.41 -5.75
N PHE A 3 16.39 19.87 -6.05
CA PHE A 3 15.17 19.34 -5.45
C PHE A 3 14.96 17.88 -5.87
N SER A 4 14.63 17.02 -4.90
CA SER A 4 14.27 15.61 -5.13
C SER A 4 12.80 15.40 -4.79
N TYR A 5 12.08 14.64 -5.62
CA TYR A 5 10.65 14.42 -5.44
C TYR A 5 10.22 13.03 -5.87
N GLY A 6 9.17 12.54 -5.22
CA GLY A 6 8.49 11.32 -5.59
C GLY A 6 7.08 11.59 -6.11
N VAL A 7 6.48 10.58 -6.75
CA VAL A 7 5.12 10.63 -7.28
C VAL A 7 4.28 9.46 -6.79
N ALA A 8 2.95 9.62 -6.80
CA ALA A 8 2.03 8.53 -6.47
C ALA A 8 1.98 7.46 -7.57
N GLY A 9 1.89 6.19 -7.18
CA GLY A 9 1.55 5.04 -8.04
C GLY A 9 0.40 4.23 -7.45
N TYR A 10 -0.33 3.48 -8.26
CA TYR A 10 -1.58 2.82 -7.85
C TYR A 10 -1.53 1.33 -8.20
N PRO A 11 -1.24 0.44 -7.24
CA PRO A 11 -1.15 -1.01 -7.51
C PRO A 11 -2.44 -1.63 -8.04
N GLU A 12 -3.57 -0.97 -7.79
CA GLU A 12 -4.91 -1.40 -8.20
C GLU A 12 -5.55 -0.43 -9.21
N LYS A 13 -4.74 0.39 -9.91
CA LYS A 13 -5.12 1.43 -10.88
C LYS A 13 -5.77 2.65 -10.23
N HIS A 14 -5.38 3.85 -10.68
CA HIS A 14 -6.13 5.07 -10.35
C HIS A 14 -7.60 4.93 -10.76
N ASP A 15 -8.55 5.34 -9.92
CA ASP A 15 -10.00 5.18 -10.17
C ASP A 15 -10.45 5.79 -11.51
N GLU A 16 -9.98 7.01 -11.82
CA GLU A 16 -10.23 7.72 -13.08
C GLU A 16 -9.52 7.12 -14.32
N ALA A 17 -8.52 6.24 -14.15
CA ALA A 17 -7.84 5.65 -15.31
C ALA A 17 -8.71 4.56 -15.96
N PRO A 18 -8.75 4.44 -17.30
CA PRO A 18 -9.60 3.47 -17.99
C PRO A 18 -9.12 2.02 -17.80
N ASN A 19 -7.83 1.80 -17.59
CA ASN A 19 -7.21 0.50 -17.33
C ASN A 19 -5.79 0.68 -16.76
N MET A 20 -5.22 -0.41 -16.24
CA MET A 20 -3.88 -0.43 -15.63
C MET A 20 -2.78 0.02 -16.61
N GLN A 21 -2.87 -0.38 -17.89
CA GLN A 21 -1.87 -0.03 -18.89
C GLN A 21 -1.78 1.49 -19.10
N SER A 22 -2.94 2.17 -19.21
CA SER A 22 -2.98 3.62 -19.32
C SER A 22 -2.47 4.32 -18.06
N ASP A 23 -2.76 3.78 -16.87
CA ASP A 23 -2.31 4.35 -15.60
C ASP A 23 -0.78 4.28 -15.46
N ILE A 24 -0.19 3.13 -15.84
CA ILE A 24 1.26 2.94 -15.86
C ILE A 24 1.93 3.85 -16.92
N ALA A 25 1.29 4.09 -18.08
CA ALA A 25 1.82 5.01 -19.07
C ALA A 25 1.92 6.45 -18.52
N TRP A 26 0.93 6.91 -17.75
CA TRP A 26 0.99 8.20 -17.07
C TRP A 26 1.99 8.23 -15.91
N LEU A 27 2.13 7.13 -15.18
CA LEU A 27 3.19 7.00 -14.18
C LEU A 27 4.58 7.11 -14.83
N LYS A 28 4.79 6.46 -15.97
CA LYS A 28 6.02 6.57 -16.74
C LYS A 28 6.29 8.02 -17.14
N ALA A 29 5.30 8.74 -17.65
CA ALA A 29 5.46 10.14 -18.02
C ALA A 29 5.90 11.01 -16.83
N LYS A 30 5.36 10.76 -15.63
CA LYS A 30 5.79 11.44 -14.39
C LYS A 30 7.25 11.10 -14.01
N VAL A 31 7.66 9.85 -14.19
CA VAL A 31 9.05 9.42 -13.91
C VAL A 31 10.01 10.02 -14.94
N ASP A 32 9.66 9.99 -16.23
CA ASP A 32 10.47 10.57 -17.31
C ASP A 32 10.62 12.10 -17.17
N ALA A 33 9.67 12.76 -16.48
CA ALA A 33 9.76 14.18 -16.11
C ALA A 33 10.73 14.48 -14.95
N GLY A 34 11.31 13.43 -14.33
CA GLY A 34 12.38 13.55 -13.34
C GLY A 34 12.02 13.14 -11.91
N ALA A 35 10.95 12.37 -11.69
CA ALA A 35 10.65 11.86 -10.35
C ALA A 35 11.67 10.80 -9.92
N ASP A 36 12.19 10.90 -8.70
CA ASP A 36 13.26 10.03 -8.19
C ASP A 36 12.75 8.71 -7.61
N TYR A 37 11.48 8.65 -7.23
CA TYR A 37 10.84 7.46 -6.67
C TYR A 37 9.32 7.50 -6.80
N VAL A 38 8.69 6.34 -6.61
CA VAL A 38 7.22 6.20 -6.53
C VAL A 38 6.86 5.76 -5.12
N VAL A 39 5.81 6.35 -4.53
CA VAL A 39 5.15 5.81 -3.34
C VAL A 39 3.79 5.31 -3.77
N THR A 40 3.49 4.04 -3.48
CA THR A 40 2.20 3.48 -3.88
C THR A 40 1.08 3.95 -2.98
N GLN A 41 -0.14 4.05 -3.51
CA GLN A 41 -1.36 4.00 -2.73
C GLN A 41 -1.37 2.73 -1.84
N MET A 42 -2.12 2.77 -0.74
CA MET A 42 -2.32 1.64 0.14
C MET A 42 -2.94 0.45 -0.60
N PHE A 43 -2.49 -0.75 -0.23
CA PHE A 43 -3.01 -2.03 -0.70
C PHE A 43 -3.02 -3.00 0.48
N PHE A 44 -3.88 -4.02 0.43
CA PHE A 44 -4.00 -5.03 1.51
C PHE A 44 -3.50 -6.42 1.09
N ASP A 45 -3.12 -6.58 -0.17
CA ASP A 45 -2.53 -7.78 -0.75
C ASP A 45 -1.17 -7.46 -1.41
N ASN A 46 -0.10 -8.09 -0.92
CA ASN A 46 1.25 -7.89 -1.44
C ASN A 46 1.39 -8.29 -2.91
N GLU A 47 0.58 -9.24 -3.38
CA GLU A 47 0.60 -9.67 -4.78
C GLU A 47 0.26 -8.50 -5.72
N ARG A 48 -0.66 -7.61 -5.32
CA ARG A 48 -1.00 -6.39 -6.09
C ARG A 48 0.21 -5.48 -6.26
N TYR A 49 0.98 -5.30 -5.19
CA TYR A 49 2.21 -4.52 -5.25
C TYR A 49 3.26 -5.19 -6.16
N PHE A 50 3.47 -6.50 -6.05
CA PHE A 50 4.48 -7.20 -6.86
C PHE A 50 4.12 -7.19 -8.35
N GLN A 51 2.85 -7.45 -8.70
CA GLN A 51 2.36 -7.37 -10.08
C GLN A 51 2.48 -5.95 -10.65
N PHE A 52 2.20 -4.93 -9.83
CA PHE A 52 2.39 -3.55 -10.22
C PHE A 52 3.85 -3.19 -10.47
N VAL A 53 4.77 -3.64 -9.60
CA VAL A 53 6.22 -3.45 -9.79
C VAL A 53 6.67 -4.13 -11.08
N GLU A 54 6.28 -5.37 -11.32
CA GLU A 54 6.62 -6.10 -12.55
C GLU A 54 6.13 -5.36 -13.80
N SER A 55 4.87 -4.93 -13.80
CA SER A 55 4.29 -4.15 -14.90
C SER A 55 5.03 -2.82 -15.12
N CYS A 56 5.43 -2.15 -14.04
CA CYS A 56 6.25 -0.93 -14.12
C CYS A 56 7.64 -1.21 -14.72
N ARG A 57 8.29 -2.33 -14.35
CA ARG A 57 9.58 -2.73 -14.93
C ARG A 57 9.46 -3.04 -16.41
N GLN A 58 8.41 -3.74 -16.83
CA GLN A 58 8.13 -4.01 -18.25
C GLN A 58 7.89 -2.71 -19.05
N ALA A 59 7.34 -1.67 -18.42
CA ALA A 59 7.17 -0.35 -19.00
C ALA A 59 8.46 0.52 -18.98
N GLY A 60 9.58 0.03 -18.45
CA GLY A 60 10.84 0.76 -18.37
C GLY A 60 10.91 1.78 -17.23
N ILE A 61 10.06 1.66 -16.21
CA ILE A 61 10.15 2.46 -14.99
C ILE A 61 11.12 1.74 -14.04
N HIS A 62 12.29 2.34 -13.75
CA HIS A 62 13.34 1.70 -12.93
C HIS A 62 13.65 2.41 -11.61
N VAL A 63 13.01 3.55 -11.34
CA VAL A 63 13.11 4.23 -10.04
C VAL A 63 12.59 3.34 -8.90
N PRO A 64 13.03 3.55 -7.64
CA PRO A 64 12.50 2.85 -6.48
C PRO A 64 10.98 3.01 -6.38
N ILE A 65 10.27 1.90 -6.12
CA ILE A 65 8.83 1.89 -5.88
C ILE A 65 8.61 1.45 -4.44
N ILE A 66 8.23 2.39 -3.59
CA ILE A 66 8.07 2.21 -2.16
C ILE A 66 6.62 1.79 -1.87
N PRO A 67 6.37 0.60 -1.30
CA PRO A 67 5.04 0.19 -0.90
C PRO A 67 4.50 1.11 0.20
N GLY A 68 3.33 1.69 -0.05
CA GLY A 68 2.50 2.34 0.95
C GLY A 68 1.56 1.33 1.59
N ILE A 69 1.61 1.15 2.92
CA ILE A 69 0.70 0.25 3.65
C ILE A 69 0.06 0.95 4.84
N LYS A 70 -1.14 0.52 5.21
CA LYS A 70 -1.96 1.12 6.27
C LYS A 70 -2.47 0.03 7.21
N PRO A 71 -2.20 0.10 8.53
CA PRO A 71 -2.87 -0.78 9.47
C PRO A 71 -4.34 -0.39 9.62
N ILE A 72 -5.21 -1.40 9.75
CA ILE A 72 -6.62 -1.20 10.08
C ILE A 72 -6.75 -0.89 11.58
N THR A 73 -7.64 0.05 11.90
CA THR A 73 -7.80 0.58 13.26
C THR A 73 -9.25 0.71 13.71
N ALA A 74 -10.22 0.45 12.84
CA ALA A 74 -11.64 0.59 13.14
C ALA A 74 -12.48 -0.38 12.32
N CYS A 75 -13.58 -0.89 12.88
CA CYS A 75 -14.48 -1.81 12.18
C CYS A 75 -15.07 -1.19 10.90
N SER A 76 -15.32 0.12 10.93
CA SER A 76 -15.86 0.87 9.77
C SER A 76 -14.95 0.80 8.53
N GLN A 77 -13.65 0.56 8.70
CA GLN A 77 -12.70 0.49 7.59
C GLN A 77 -12.90 -0.73 6.69
N LEU A 78 -13.64 -1.75 7.16
CA LEU A 78 -14.07 -2.88 6.33
C LEU A 78 -14.87 -2.43 5.09
N THR A 79 -15.65 -1.35 5.22
CA THR A 79 -16.50 -0.85 4.12
C THR A 79 -16.05 0.51 3.60
N VAL A 80 -15.50 1.36 4.47
CA VAL A 80 -15.06 2.72 4.09
C VAL A 80 -13.85 2.70 3.16
N LEU A 81 -12.87 1.82 3.39
CA LEU A 81 -11.65 1.81 2.60
C LEU A 81 -11.89 1.40 1.14
N PRO A 82 -12.56 0.27 0.84
CA PRO A 82 -12.86 -0.10 -0.55
C PRO A 82 -13.69 0.96 -1.27
N LYS A 83 -14.65 1.57 -0.56
CA LYS A 83 -15.56 2.56 -1.14
C LYS A 83 -14.87 3.86 -1.55
N ILE A 84 -13.91 4.34 -0.74
CA ILE A 84 -13.27 5.64 -0.96
C ILE A 84 -12.03 5.50 -1.85
N PHE A 85 -11.25 4.45 -1.66
CA PHE A 85 -9.94 4.29 -2.32
C PHE A 85 -9.97 3.34 -3.51
N HIS A 86 -11.10 2.67 -3.78
CA HIS A 86 -11.24 1.71 -4.87
C HIS A 86 -10.22 0.58 -4.80
N ILE A 87 -10.00 0.07 -3.59
CA ILE A 87 -9.06 -1.02 -3.28
C ILE A 87 -9.81 -2.26 -2.79
N ASP A 88 -9.22 -3.42 -3.04
CA ASP A 88 -9.75 -4.69 -2.59
C ASP A 88 -9.20 -5.07 -1.20
N LEU A 89 -10.10 -5.47 -0.29
CA LEU A 89 -9.71 -6.16 0.93
C LEU A 89 -9.69 -7.67 0.67
N PRO A 90 -8.56 -8.36 0.94
CA PRO A 90 -8.49 -9.81 0.84
C PRO A 90 -9.57 -10.47 1.71
N GLU A 91 -10.20 -11.52 1.19
CA GLU A 91 -11.24 -12.25 1.89
C GLU A 91 -10.84 -12.69 3.31
N PRO A 92 -9.62 -13.22 3.56
CA PRO A 92 -9.21 -13.57 4.92
C PRO A 92 -9.22 -12.39 5.88
N LEU A 93 -8.78 -11.21 5.43
CA LEU A 93 -8.81 -9.99 6.23
C LEU A 93 -10.25 -9.52 6.48
N ALA A 94 -11.09 -9.52 5.44
CA ALA A 94 -12.49 -9.12 5.56
C ALA A 94 -13.26 -10.02 6.52
N VAL A 95 -13.02 -11.34 6.48
CA VAL A 95 -13.62 -12.32 7.38
C VAL A 95 -13.24 -12.08 8.83
N GLU A 96 -11.96 -11.82 9.14
CA GLU A 96 -11.55 -11.52 10.52
C GLU A 96 -12.12 -10.19 11.01
N LEU A 97 -12.12 -9.15 10.17
CA LEU A 97 -12.70 -7.86 10.54
C LEU A 97 -14.21 -7.92 10.78
N ALA A 98 -14.93 -8.77 10.03
CA ALA A 98 -16.37 -8.95 10.22
C ALA A 98 -16.73 -9.61 11.56
N LYS A 99 -15.78 -10.30 12.21
CA LYS A 99 -15.95 -10.89 13.54
C LYS A 99 -15.77 -9.85 14.66
N CYS A 100 -15.08 -8.75 14.39
CA CYS A 100 -14.77 -7.73 15.38
C CYS A 100 -16.02 -6.97 15.84
N LYS A 101 -16.17 -6.80 17.14
CA LYS A 101 -17.28 -6.09 17.78
C LYS A 101 -16.89 -4.70 18.28
N SER A 102 -15.60 -4.36 18.23
CA SER A 102 -15.06 -3.06 18.65
C SER A 102 -13.86 -2.65 17.79
N ASP A 103 -13.56 -1.34 17.80
CA ASP A 103 -12.39 -0.80 17.13
C ASP A 103 -11.08 -1.31 17.75
N GLU A 104 -11.08 -1.66 19.04
CA GLU A 104 -9.96 -2.34 19.71
C GLU A 104 -9.67 -3.71 19.09
N GLU A 105 -10.70 -4.54 18.86
CA GLU A 105 -10.54 -5.84 18.20
C GLU A 105 -10.06 -5.67 16.74
N ALA A 106 -10.65 -4.74 15.98
CA ALA A 106 -10.23 -4.43 14.62
C ALA A 106 -8.77 -3.93 14.55
N LYS A 107 -8.32 -3.19 15.57
CA LYS A 107 -6.93 -2.72 15.67
C LYS A 107 -5.94 -3.86 15.86
N GLU A 108 -6.28 -4.88 16.67
CA GLU A 108 -5.41 -6.05 16.83
C GLU A 108 -5.30 -6.85 15.53
N VAL A 109 -6.43 -7.11 14.86
CA VAL A 109 -6.46 -7.76 13.53
C VAL A 109 -5.63 -6.95 12.51
N GLY A 110 -5.81 -5.62 12.50
CA GLY A 110 -5.08 -4.73 11.59
C GLY A 110 -3.57 -4.68 11.86
N ILE A 111 -3.14 -4.78 13.12
CA ILE A 111 -1.72 -4.87 13.49
C ILE A 111 -1.14 -6.19 13.02
N GLU A 112 -1.83 -7.31 13.26
CA GLU A 112 -1.38 -8.63 12.83
C GLU A 112 -1.23 -8.70 11.31
N TRP A 113 -2.27 -8.29 10.58
CA TRP A 113 -2.25 -8.26 9.11
C TRP A 113 -1.13 -7.40 8.56
N CYS A 114 -1.02 -6.15 9.03
CA CYS A 114 -0.01 -5.23 8.54
C CYS A 114 1.42 -5.67 8.92
N THR A 115 1.59 -6.38 10.05
CA THR A 115 2.87 -7.00 10.43
C THR A 115 3.26 -8.11 9.45
N LEU A 116 2.34 -9.00 9.11
CA LEU A 116 2.58 -10.06 8.12
C LEU A 116 2.92 -9.46 6.75
N GLN A 117 2.15 -8.46 6.33
CA GLN A 117 2.36 -7.72 5.09
C GLN A 117 3.77 -7.09 5.05
N ALA A 118 4.14 -6.35 6.09
CA ALA A 118 5.43 -5.67 6.18
C ALA A 118 6.62 -6.64 6.24
N LYS A 119 6.50 -7.76 6.97
CA LYS A 119 7.54 -8.81 7.01
C LYS A 119 7.78 -9.41 5.62
N ALA A 120 6.72 -9.74 4.89
CA ALA A 120 6.82 -10.30 3.55
C ALA A 120 7.40 -9.28 2.54
N LEU A 121 6.98 -8.02 2.59
CA LEU A 121 7.56 -6.94 1.78
C LEU A 121 9.07 -6.78 2.06
N LYS A 122 9.46 -6.71 3.33
CA LYS A 122 10.88 -6.61 3.74
C LYS A 122 11.69 -7.81 3.27
N ALA A 123 11.17 -9.03 3.44
CA ALA A 123 11.82 -10.25 2.96
C ALA A 123 12.00 -10.29 1.43
N SER A 124 11.11 -9.61 0.70
CA SER A 124 11.17 -9.48 -0.77
C SER A 124 12.12 -8.38 -1.25
N GLY A 125 12.80 -7.69 -0.34
CA GLY A 125 13.83 -6.70 -0.69
C GLY A 125 13.30 -5.35 -1.16
N VAL A 126 12.09 -4.95 -0.75
CA VAL A 126 11.58 -3.60 -1.04
C VAL A 126 12.53 -2.53 -0.47
N PRO A 127 12.68 -1.36 -1.14
CA PRO A 127 13.67 -0.36 -0.75
C PRO A 127 13.37 0.27 0.62
N SER A 128 12.09 0.38 0.97
CA SER A 128 11.58 0.91 2.24
C SER A 128 10.09 0.54 2.36
N ILE A 129 9.44 0.89 3.47
CA ILE A 129 7.98 0.79 3.65
C ILE A 129 7.46 2.14 4.10
N HIS A 130 6.47 2.68 3.39
CA HIS A 130 5.77 3.91 3.76
C HIS A 130 4.49 3.57 4.55
N PHE A 131 4.42 3.95 5.83
CA PHE A 131 3.23 3.70 6.64
C PHE A 131 2.28 4.90 6.63
N TYR A 132 1.03 4.70 6.21
CA TYR A 132 -0.03 5.69 6.37
C TYR A 132 -0.52 5.74 7.81
N SER A 133 -0.09 6.77 8.55
CA SER A 133 -0.33 6.82 9.99
C SER A 133 -1.77 7.06 10.38
N MET A 134 -2.46 8.09 9.88
CA MET A 134 -3.90 8.34 10.11
C MET A 134 -4.40 7.97 11.53
N ALA A 135 -3.78 8.53 12.57
CA ALA A 135 -4.03 8.26 14.00
C ALA A 135 -3.64 6.86 14.54
N ALA A 136 -2.96 6.03 13.75
CA ALA A 136 -2.50 4.68 14.08
C ALA A 136 -1.02 4.61 14.56
N ALA A 137 -0.47 5.69 15.11
CA ALA A 137 0.96 5.78 15.45
C ALA A 137 1.42 4.65 16.41
N GLN A 138 0.58 4.28 17.38
CA GLN A 138 0.88 3.17 18.30
C GLN A 138 0.83 1.81 17.61
N SER A 139 -0.12 1.59 16.70
CA SER A 139 -0.19 0.38 15.88
C SER A 139 1.08 0.25 15.02
N ILE A 140 1.50 1.33 14.36
CA ILE A 140 2.73 1.36 13.54
C ILE A 140 3.96 1.08 14.39
N LYS A 141 4.06 1.65 15.59
CA LYS A 141 5.17 1.36 16.50
C LYS A 141 5.27 -0.14 16.80
N ARG A 142 4.15 -0.80 17.12
CA ARG A 142 4.09 -2.24 17.39
C ARG A 142 4.45 -3.09 16.16
N ILE A 143 4.04 -2.66 14.97
CA ILE A 143 4.40 -3.32 13.70
C ILE A 143 5.90 -3.18 13.45
N ALA A 144 6.43 -1.95 13.54
CA ALA A 144 7.84 -1.66 13.28
C ALA A 144 8.77 -2.45 14.20
N GLN A 145 8.44 -2.56 15.50
CA GLN A 145 9.22 -3.36 16.48
C GLN A 145 9.31 -4.86 16.15
N GLN A 146 8.39 -5.39 15.33
CA GLN A 146 8.39 -6.79 14.91
C GLN A 146 9.02 -7.01 13.54
N VAL A 147 9.20 -5.93 12.77
CA VAL A 147 9.70 -5.95 11.40
C VAL A 147 11.17 -5.54 11.35
N TYR A 148 11.58 -4.56 12.17
CA TYR A 148 12.93 -4.00 12.26
C TYR A 148 13.55 -4.27 13.62
#